data_AF-A0A6I2UDV9-F1
#
_entry.id   AF-A0A6I2UDV9-F1
#
_cell.length_a   1.000
_cell.length_b   1.000
_cell.length_c   1.000
_cell.angle_alpha   90.00
_cell.angle_beta   90.00
_cell.angle_gamma   90.00
#
_symmetry.space_group_name_H-M   'P 1'
#
loop_
_entity.id
_entity.type
_entity.pdbx_description
1 polymer ?
#
loop_
_entity_poly.entity_id
_entity_poly.type
_entity_poly.pdbx_seq_one_letter_code
_entity_poly.pdbx_strand_id
1 'polypeptide(L)'
;MDEEYMEYISYVGKIIDKRTKLEQLAEEAAELSKACLKLIRASGFSNNVTPVDREEALRNLREEFADVNMCYYLLFRSYETRQSIIMRPKWKRWALRLGYPGKGKEGEEQNG
;
A
#
# COMPACT_ATOMS: atom_id res chain seq x y z
N MET A 1 -1.30 -14.31 -21.58
CA MET A 1 -0.25 -13.54 -20.88
C MET A 1 -0.20 -13.91 -19.39
N ASP A 2 -1.24 -14.53 -18.81
CA ASP A 2 -1.29 -14.82 -17.37
C ASP A 2 -0.87 -16.25 -16.97
N GLU A 3 -0.93 -17.25 -17.86
CA GLU A 3 -0.64 -18.65 -17.51
C GLU A 3 0.83 -18.88 -17.12
N GLU A 4 1.78 -18.33 -17.90
CA GLU A 4 3.22 -18.45 -17.63
C GLU A 4 3.60 -17.86 -16.25
N TYR A 5 3.13 -16.66 -15.93
CA TYR A 5 3.39 -16.05 -14.63
C TYR A 5 2.75 -16.81 -13.48
N MET A 6 1.57 -17.42 -13.70
CA MET A 6 0.96 -18.28 -12.69
C MET A 6 1.80 -19.53 -12.41
N GLU A 7 2.50 -20.08 -13.41
CA GLU A 7 3.45 -21.17 -13.21
C GLU A 7 4.61 -20.73 -12.32
N TYR A 8 5.19 -19.55 -12.56
CA TYR A 8 6.24 -19.01 -11.70
C TYR A 8 5.78 -18.80 -10.25
N ILE A 9 4.62 -18.17 -10.04
CA ILE A 9 4.10 -17.93 -8.68
C ILE A 9 3.75 -19.26 -8.01
N SER A 10 3.22 -20.24 -8.75
CA SER A 10 2.95 -21.59 -8.25
C SER A 10 4.25 -22.28 -7.81
N TYR A 11 5.28 -22.23 -8.63
CA TYR A 11 6.60 -22.81 -8.35
C TYR A 11 7.24 -22.19 -7.10
N VAL A 12 7.36 -20.86 -7.05
CA VAL A 12 7.91 -20.16 -5.88
C VAL A 12 7.12 -20.51 -4.62
N GLY A 13 5.79 -20.44 -4.69
CA GLY A 13 4.93 -20.70 -3.54
C GLY A 13 4.94 -22.15 -3.03
N LYS A 14 5.36 -23.11 -3.85
CA LYS A 14 5.58 -24.51 -3.45
C LYS A 14 6.93 -24.72 -2.76
N ILE A 15 7.95 -23.96 -3.14
CA ILE A 15 9.32 -24.12 -2.63
C ILE A 15 9.50 -23.44 -1.28
N ILE A 16 9.05 -22.19 -1.16
CA ILE A 16 9.27 -21.43 0.07
C ILE A 16 8.16 -21.73 1.09
N ASP A 17 8.58 -21.94 2.34
CA ASP A 17 7.66 -22.24 3.42
C ASP A 17 6.90 -20.99 3.90
N LYS A 18 5.96 -21.18 4.83
CA LYS A 18 5.16 -20.06 5.37
C LYS A 18 6.00 -19.06 6.16
N ARG A 19 7.05 -19.49 6.84
CA ARG A 19 7.94 -18.62 7.62
C ARG A 19 8.71 -17.71 6.66
N THR A 20 9.33 -18.26 5.62
CA THR A 20 10.05 -17.49 4.60
C THR A 20 9.14 -16.49 3.89
N LYS A 21 7.89 -16.86 3.58
CA LYS A 21 6.91 -15.90 3.01
C LYS A 21 6.65 -14.70 3.92
N LEU A 22 6.55 -14.93 5.24
CA LEU A 22 6.37 -13.87 6.22
C LEU A 22 7.64 -13.01 6.38
N GLU A 23 8.82 -13.64 6.35
CA GLU A 23 10.11 -12.93 6.39
C GLU A 23 10.26 -12.00 5.18
N GLN A 24 9.98 -12.50 3.98
CA GLN A 24 10.01 -11.69 2.75
C GLN A 24 8.99 -10.55 2.80
N LEU A 25 7.73 -10.82 3.19
CA LEU A 25 6.74 -9.76 3.35
C LEU A 25 7.18 -8.67 4.37
N ALA A 26 7.86 -9.06 5.44
CA ALA A 26 8.37 -8.11 6.43
C ALA A 26 9.55 -7.29 5.90
N GLU A 27 10.44 -7.91 5.14
CA GLU A 27 11.58 -7.26 4.49
C GLU A 27 11.10 -6.21 3.49
N GLU A 28 10.25 -6.59 2.52
CA GLU A 28 9.69 -5.67 1.52
C GLU A 28 8.90 -4.52 2.17
N ALA A 29 8.17 -4.78 3.27
CA ALA A 29 7.47 -3.73 4.00
C ALA A 29 8.44 -2.73 4.66
N ALA A 30 9.60 -3.18 5.12
CA ALA A 30 10.65 -2.30 5.64
C ALA A 30 11.32 -1.50 4.52
N GLU A 31 11.49 -2.07 3.33
CA GLU A 31 12.04 -1.39 2.16
C GLU A 31 11.08 -0.32 1.63
N LEU A 32 9.78 -0.63 1.54
CA LEU A 32 8.72 0.33 1.27
C LEU A 32 8.72 1.50 2.28
N SER A 33 8.94 1.21 3.57
CA SER A 33 9.08 2.24 4.60
C SER A 33 10.28 3.15 4.33
N LYS A 34 11.45 2.59 4.00
CA LYS A 34 12.65 3.36 3.62
C LYS A 34 12.40 4.20 2.36
N ALA A 35 11.71 3.66 1.35
CA ALA A 35 11.39 4.38 0.12
C ALA A 35 10.45 5.57 0.36
N CYS A 36 9.45 5.43 1.25
CA CYS A 36 8.62 6.55 1.69
C CYS A 36 9.47 7.69 2.31
N LEU A 37 10.39 7.33 3.21
CA LEU A 37 11.29 8.31 3.85
C LEU A 37 12.24 8.96 2.82
N LYS A 38 12.71 8.21 1.83
CA LYS A 38 13.53 8.73 0.73
C LYS A 38 12.75 9.76 -0.10
N LEU A 39 11.49 9.48 -0.45
CA LEU A 39 10.63 10.41 -1.17
C LEU A 39 10.31 11.68 -0.37
N ILE A 40 10.13 11.56 0.96
CA ILE A 40 9.97 12.73 1.86
C ILE A 40 11.17 13.66 1.77
N ARG A 41 12.39 13.11 1.82
CA ARG A 41 13.64 13.89 1.69
C ARG A 41 13.78 14.50 0.30
N ALA A 42 13.56 13.71 -0.75
CA ALA A 42 13.67 14.16 -2.14
C ALA A 42 12.62 15.21 -2.51
N SER A 43 11.48 15.24 -1.81
CA SER A 43 10.42 16.24 -1.98
C SER A 43 10.65 17.51 -1.16
N GLY A 44 11.74 17.61 -0.39
CA GLY A 44 12.03 18.78 0.44
C GLY A 44 11.14 18.91 1.68
N PHE A 45 10.43 17.84 2.07
CA PHE A 45 9.59 17.83 3.29
C PHE A 45 10.41 17.57 4.57
N SER A 46 11.73 17.46 4.45
CA SER A 46 12.67 17.26 5.55
C SER A 46 13.90 18.13 5.35
N ASN A 47 14.51 18.56 6.45
CA ASN A 47 15.81 19.25 6.45
C ASN A 47 16.98 18.32 6.10
N ASN A 48 16.74 17.00 6.00
CA ASN A 48 17.75 16.02 5.61
C ASN A 48 17.77 15.87 4.09
N VAL A 49 18.81 16.37 3.45
CA VAL A 49 19.01 16.31 1.99
C VAL A 49 19.35 14.89 1.53
N THR A 50 18.93 14.56 0.31
CA THR A 50 19.23 13.28 -0.35
C THR A 50 19.79 13.56 -1.74
N PRO A 51 20.76 12.75 -2.23
CA PRO A 51 21.31 12.93 -3.57
C PRO A 51 20.36 12.44 -4.68
N VAL A 52 19.34 11.67 -4.32
CA VAL A 52 18.36 11.08 -5.25
C VAL A 52 17.28 12.10 -5.59
N ASP A 53 16.94 12.24 -6.88
CA ASP A 53 15.86 13.12 -7.30
C ASP A 53 14.47 12.56 -6.94
N ARG A 54 13.45 13.43 -7.01
CA ARG A 54 12.09 13.07 -6.63
C ARG A 54 11.48 11.99 -7.53
N GLU A 55 11.81 11.96 -8.82
CA GLU A 55 11.25 11.01 -9.77
C GLU A 55 11.81 9.61 -9.54
N GLU A 56 13.12 9.51 -9.33
CA GLU A 56 13.80 8.27 -8.94
C GLU A 56 13.25 7.75 -7.61
N ALA A 57 13.09 8.62 -6.60
CA ALA A 57 12.50 8.23 -5.32
C ALA A 57 11.04 7.73 -5.48
N LEU A 58 10.27 8.31 -6.40
CA LEU A 58 8.91 7.87 -6.70
C LEU A 58 8.88 6.52 -7.44
N ARG A 59 9.81 6.27 -8.37
CA ARG A 59 9.96 4.97 -9.04
C ARG A 59 10.30 3.88 -8.02
N ASN A 60 11.30 4.13 -7.17
CA ASN A 60 11.65 3.22 -6.08
C ASN A 60 10.44 2.95 -5.18
N LEU A 61 9.66 3.97 -4.78
CA LEU A 61 8.47 3.74 -3.96
C LEU A 61 7.44 2.80 -4.62
N ARG A 62 7.26 2.89 -5.94
CA ARG A 62 6.31 2.06 -6.68
C ARG A 62 6.78 0.61 -6.80
N GLU A 63 8.07 0.40 -6.99
CA GLU A 63 8.71 -0.92 -7.04
C GLU A 63 8.51 -1.66 -5.71
N GLU A 64 8.91 -1.05 -4.60
CA GLU A 64 8.76 -1.64 -3.26
C GLU A 64 7.30 -1.89 -2.90
N PHE A 65 6.38 -1.03 -3.37
CA PHE A 65 4.95 -1.27 -3.19
C PHE A 65 4.50 -2.50 -3.98
N ALA A 66 5.00 -2.69 -5.20
CA ALA A 66 4.73 -3.88 -6.00
C ALA A 66 5.29 -5.14 -5.31
N ASP A 67 6.50 -5.09 -4.75
CA ASP A 67 7.14 -6.22 -4.08
C ASP A 67 6.38 -6.65 -2.81
N VAL A 68 5.90 -5.68 -2.01
CA VAL A 68 4.98 -5.94 -0.90
C VAL A 68 3.70 -6.63 -1.37
N ASN A 69 3.11 -6.20 -2.50
CA ASN A 69 1.91 -6.82 -3.04
C ASN A 69 2.19 -8.24 -3.56
N MET A 70 3.34 -8.48 -4.20
CA MET A 70 3.78 -9.80 -4.64
C MET A 70 3.92 -10.76 -3.46
N CYS A 71 4.60 -10.34 -2.39
CA CYS A 71 4.76 -11.13 -1.17
C CYS A 71 3.41 -11.42 -0.48
N TYR A 72 2.52 -10.43 -0.42
CA TYR A 72 1.16 -10.63 0.11
C TYR A 72 0.38 -11.67 -0.70
N TYR A 73 0.43 -11.57 -2.03
CA TYR A 73 -0.22 -12.54 -2.89
C TYR A 73 0.37 -13.94 -2.77
N LEU A 74 1.69 -14.04 -2.67
CA LEU A 74 2.37 -15.32 -2.50
C LEU A 74 1.94 -16.03 -1.20
N LEU A 75 1.64 -15.26 -0.15
CA LEU A 75 1.18 -15.75 1.14
C LEU A 75 -0.31 -16.12 1.15
N PHE A 76 -1.18 -15.31 0.54
CA PHE A 76 -2.64 -15.45 0.68
C PHE A 76 -3.38 -15.84 -0.59
N ARG A 77 -2.70 -15.90 -1.73
CA ARG A 77 -3.27 -16.10 -3.08
C ARG A 77 -4.47 -15.19 -3.36
N SER A 78 -4.43 -13.98 -2.81
CA SER A 78 -5.51 -13.00 -2.92
C SER A 78 -4.95 -11.60 -3.03
N TYR A 79 -5.72 -10.72 -3.67
CA TYR A 79 -5.44 -9.29 -3.74
C TYR A 79 -6.62 -8.53 -3.17
N GLU A 80 -6.32 -7.39 -2.56
CA GLU A 80 -7.35 -6.42 -2.24
C GLU A 80 -7.81 -5.73 -3.53
N THR A 81 -9.10 -5.86 -3.83
CA THR A 81 -9.71 -5.13 -4.94
C THR A 81 -9.78 -3.63 -4.63
N ARG A 82 -9.84 -2.79 -5.66
CA ARG A 82 -10.13 -1.36 -5.48
C ARG A 82 -11.39 -1.13 -4.63
N GLN A 83 -12.44 -1.93 -4.86
CA GLN A 83 -13.70 -1.85 -4.13
C GLN A 83 -13.49 -2.12 -2.63
N SER A 84 -12.79 -3.20 -2.27
CA SER A 84 -12.54 -3.54 -0.86
C SER A 84 -11.68 -2.51 -0.15
N ILE A 85 -10.71 -1.90 -0.84
CA ILE A 85 -9.90 -0.79 -0.32
C ILE A 85 -10.77 0.44 -0.03
N ILE A 86 -11.61 0.86 -0.98
CA ILE A 86 -12.48 2.05 -0.84
C ILE A 86 -13.48 1.86 0.32
N MET A 87 -14.02 0.65 0.47
CA MET A 87 -15.03 0.35 1.47
C MET A 87 -14.46 0.09 2.89
N ARG A 88 -13.14 0.21 3.10
CA ARG A 88 -12.55 -0.04 4.42
C ARG A 88 -13.09 0.94 5.47
N PRO A 89 -13.63 0.46 6.61
CA PRO A 89 -14.11 1.32 7.69
C PRO A 89 -13.02 2.22 8.31
N LYS A 90 -11.74 1.91 8.05
CA LYS A 90 -10.59 2.70 8.51
C LYS A 90 -10.62 4.11 7.94
N TRP A 91 -11.10 4.32 6.71
CA TRP A 91 -11.26 5.65 6.12
C TRP A 91 -12.18 6.54 6.94
N LYS A 92 -13.37 6.03 7.32
CA LYS A 92 -14.31 6.76 8.19
C LYS A 92 -13.66 7.12 9.53
N ARG A 93 -12.94 6.18 10.16
CA ARG A 93 -12.25 6.44 11.43
C ARG A 93 -11.18 7.53 11.32
N TRP A 94 -10.40 7.53 10.25
CA TRP A 94 -9.41 8.57 10.00
C TRP A 94 -10.06 9.92 9.75
N ALA A 95 -11.09 9.98 8.90
CA ALA A 95 -11.82 11.21 8.62
C ALA A 95 -12.37 11.85 9.90
N LEU A 96 -13.03 11.06 10.76
CA LEU A 96 -13.56 11.55 12.04
C LEU A 96 -12.46 12.07 12.98
N ARG A 97 -11.30 11.41 13.05
CA ARG A 97 -10.16 11.88 13.84
C ARG A 97 -9.58 13.20 13.34
N LEU A 98 -9.67 13.45 12.03
CA LEU A 98 -9.25 14.69 11.40
C LEU A 98 -10.33 15.79 11.44
N GLY A 99 -11.44 15.57 12.15
CA GLY A 99 -12.50 16.55 12.32
C GLY A 99 -13.51 16.62 11.17
N TYR A 100 -13.65 15.56 10.36
CA TYR A 100 -14.67 15.51 9.32
C TYR A 100 -16.07 15.69 9.93
N PRO A 101 -16.81 16.75 9.57
CA PRO A 101 -18.05 17.14 10.26
C PRO A 101 -19.24 16.19 9.99
N GLY A 102 -19.04 15.15 9.17
CA GLY A 102 -20.13 14.38 8.58
C GLY A 102 -20.76 15.13 7.40
N LYS A 103 -21.57 14.42 6.61
CA LYS A 103 -22.53 15.14 5.76
C LYS A 103 -23.58 15.70 6.71
N GLY A 104 -23.67 17.03 6.82
CA GLY A 104 -24.76 17.68 7.52
C GLY A 104 -26.09 17.13 7.01
N LYS A 105 -27.08 16.99 7.90
CA LYS A 105 -28.46 16.72 7.50
C LYS A 105 -29.01 17.94 6.74
N GLU A 106 -28.62 18.14 5.49
CA GLU A 106 -29.32 19.09 4.61
C GLU A 106 -30.55 18.36 4.05
N GLY A 107 -31.73 18.61 4.64
CA GLY A 107 -32.99 18.24 4.01
C GLY A 107 -34.19 17.82 4.87
N GLU A 108 -34.20 17.98 6.20
CA GLU A 108 -35.41 17.75 7.02
C GLU A 108 -35.94 19.06 7.62
N GLU A 109 -36.29 20.04 6.79
CA GLU A 109 -37.06 21.20 7.25
C GLU A 109 -37.74 21.93 6.08
N GLN A 110 -38.73 21.28 5.45
CA GLN A 110 -39.87 21.96 4.80
C GLN A 110 -41.10 21.08 4.92
N ASN A 111 -41.87 21.27 5.99
CA ASN A 111 -43.31 21.01 6.06
C ASN A 111 -43.84 21.73 7.31
N GLY A 112 -44.09 23.03 7.13
CA GLY A 112 -44.82 23.90 8.05
C GLY A 112 -45.64 24.88 7.23
#